data_AF-A0A0V0WGD1-F1
#
_entry.id   AF-A0A0V0WGD1-F1
#
_cell.length_a   1.000
_cell.length_b   1.000
_cell.length_c   1.000
_cell.angle_alpha   90.00
_cell.angle_beta   90.00
_cell.angle_gamma   90.00
#
_symmetry.space_group_name_H-M   'P 1'
#
loop_
_entity.id
_entity.type
_entity.pdbx_description
1 polymer ?
#
loop_
_entity_poly.entity_id
_entity_poly.type
_entity_poly.pdbx_seq_one_letter_code
_entity_poly.pdbx_strand_id
1 'polypeptide(L)'
;MRYSAFGRELLAIYLAIRHFRHWLEGRQLTVLTDHKPIVQAVQRGTGSHNPREVRQLDYITSFTSDVRHIKGAQNTVADLLSRASVGSLPVVLDSANVKQLADAQQADPELPVVRRYSSLRLRRVKLEGTNIVLWCDTAQSKTRPYVPQPLRRNVFTTLHGLSHPSIRDCCLTCQRTKVHRHTKTPLEIFTIPDRRFDHVHVDIVGLLLPSRGFSYLLTVIDRFTR
;
A
#
# COMPACT_ATOMS: atom_id res chain seq x y z
N MET A 1 20.73 7.61 -0.95
CA MET A 1 21.00 7.06 -2.31
C MET A 1 20.35 7.96 -3.35
N ARG A 2 21.14 8.57 -4.24
CA ARG A 2 20.63 9.37 -5.37
C ARG A 2 20.29 8.42 -6.52
N TYR A 3 19.00 8.23 -6.80
CA TYR A 3 18.54 7.47 -7.95
C TYR A 3 18.57 8.34 -9.22
N SER A 4 19.04 7.77 -10.33
CA SER A 4 18.83 8.34 -11.68
C SER A 4 17.33 8.50 -11.96
N ALA A 5 16.96 9.36 -12.91
CA ALA A 5 15.55 9.52 -13.30
C ALA A 5 14.96 8.17 -13.75
N PHE A 6 15.68 7.43 -14.60
CA PHE A 6 15.33 6.08 -15.01
C PHE A 6 15.11 5.13 -13.83
N GLY A 7 16.03 5.09 -12.87
CA GLY A 7 15.93 4.19 -11.72
C GLY A 7 14.76 4.51 -10.79
N ARG A 8 14.34 5.78 -10.70
CA ARG A 8 13.14 6.16 -9.92
C ARG A 8 11.86 5.70 -10.61
N GLU A 9 11.74 5.98 -11.90
CA GLU A 9 10.56 5.59 -12.68
C GLU A 9 10.42 4.06 -12.76
N LEU A 10 11.54 3.35 -12.98
CA LEU A 10 11.56 1.90 -12.99
C LEU A 10 11.17 1.31 -11.62
N LEU A 11 11.69 1.90 -10.53
CA LEU A 11 11.33 1.49 -9.18
C LEU A 11 9.84 1.72 -8.89
N ALA A 12 9.25 2.81 -9.39
CA ALA A 12 7.83 3.10 -9.21
C ALA A 12 6.96 2.00 -9.84
N ILE A 13 7.25 1.61 -11.08
CA ILE A 13 6.54 0.53 -11.78
C ILE A 13 6.74 -0.80 -11.05
N TYR A 14 7.98 -1.15 -10.70
CA TYR A 14 8.30 -2.37 -9.96
C TYR A 14 7.52 -2.47 -8.64
N LEU A 15 7.47 -1.39 -7.86
CA LEU A 15 6.74 -1.36 -6.60
C LEU A 15 5.22 -1.47 -6.80
N ALA A 16 4.68 -0.83 -7.84
CA ALA A 16 3.26 -0.93 -8.18
C ALA A 16 2.86 -2.37 -8.52
N ILE A 17 3.60 -3.05 -9.42
CA ILE A 17 3.33 -4.44 -9.77
C ILE A 17 3.50 -5.36 -8.57
N ARG A 18 4.54 -5.14 -7.74
CA ARG A 18 4.73 -5.93 -6.52
C ARG A 18 3.61 -5.76 -5.51
N HIS A 19 3.06 -4.55 -5.37
CA HIS A 19 1.95 -4.27 -4.45
C HIS A 19 0.65 -4.95 -4.92
N PHE A 20 0.33 -4.83 -6.21
CA PHE A 20 -0.88 -5.39 -6.80
C PHE A 20 -0.73 -6.82 -7.32
N ARG A 21 0.39 -7.50 -6.99
CA ARG A 21 0.73 -8.85 -7.48
C ARG A 21 -0.45 -9.82 -7.49
N HIS A 22 -1.14 -9.93 -6.36
CA HIS A 22 -2.30 -10.82 -6.17
C HIS A 22 -3.50 -10.50 -7.07
N TRP A 23 -3.64 -9.25 -7.56
CA TRP A 23 -4.67 -8.87 -8.53
C TRP A 23 -4.23 -9.05 -9.98
N LEU A 24 -2.91 -9.02 -10.22
CA LEU A 24 -2.31 -9.00 -11.55
C LEU A 24 -1.92 -10.40 -12.05
N GLU A 25 -1.65 -11.35 -11.14
CA GLU A 25 -1.32 -12.73 -11.50
C GLU A 25 -2.42 -13.37 -12.37
N GLY A 26 -2.03 -13.89 -13.53
CA GLY A 26 -2.92 -14.55 -14.48
C GLY A 26 -3.80 -13.62 -15.34
N ARG A 27 -3.60 -12.29 -15.27
CA ARG A 27 -4.36 -11.31 -16.07
C ARG A 27 -3.47 -10.57 -17.06
N GLN A 28 -4.07 -10.08 -18.14
CA GLN A 28 -3.39 -9.15 -19.05
C GLN A 28 -3.21 -7.80 -18.36
N LEU A 29 -1.96 -7.35 -18.29
CA LEU A 29 -1.56 -6.07 -17.70
C LEU A 29 -0.91 -5.20 -18.78
N THR A 30 -1.38 -3.98 -18.95
CA THR A 30 -0.71 -2.95 -19.77
C THR A 30 -0.17 -1.86 -18.85
N VAL A 31 1.12 -1.56 -18.94
CA VAL A 31 1.73 -0.47 -18.16
C VAL A 31 1.83 0.78 -19.02
N LEU A 32 1.25 1.89 -18.54
CA LEU A 32 1.35 3.20 -19.17
C LEU A 32 2.39 4.05 -18.41
N THR A 33 3.34 4.63 -19.13
CA THR A 33 4.37 5.52 -18.57
C THR A 33 4.63 6.68 -19.50
N ASP A 34 4.97 7.85 -18.97
CA ASP A 34 5.50 8.98 -19.74
C ASP A 34 7.02 8.90 -19.94
N HIS A 35 7.67 7.87 -19.39
CA HIS A 35 9.11 7.69 -19.47
C HIS A 35 9.52 6.76 -20.62
N LYS A 36 9.72 7.33 -21.82
CA LYS A 36 10.12 6.61 -23.06
C LYS A 36 11.27 5.61 -22.90
N PRO A 37 12.35 5.89 -22.13
CA PRO A 37 13.44 4.93 -21.97
C PRO A 37 13.02 3.58 -21.37
N ILE A 38 11.96 3.53 -20.53
CA ILE A 38 11.48 2.27 -19.95
C ILE A 38 10.79 1.41 -21.00
N VAL A 39 10.00 2.03 -21.87
CA VAL A 39 9.37 1.32 -23.01
C VAL A 39 10.43 0.66 -23.89
N GLN A 40 11.51 1.39 -24.16
CA GLN A 40 12.64 0.88 -24.93
C GLN A 40 13.38 -0.23 -24.21
N ALA A 41 13.60 -0.11 -22.89
CA ALA A 41 14.30 -1.12 -22.09
C ALA A 41 13.56 -2.46 -22.05
N VAL A 42 12.21 -2.42 -21.98
CA VAL A 42 11.38 -3.64 -22.00
C VAL A 42 11.36 -4.29 -23.39
N GLN A 43 11.38 -3.50 -24.46
CA GLN A 43 11.36 -4.02 -25.84
C GLN A 43 12.72 -4.52 -26.35
N ARG A 44 13.82 -3.86 -25.98
CA ARG A 44 15.16 -4.13 -26.55
C ARG A 44 16.01 -5.09 -25.71
N GLY A 45 15.54 -5.49 -24.53
CA GLY A 45 16.35 -6.26 -23.58
C GLY A 45 17.43 -5.42 -22.90
N THR A 46 18.03 -5.97 -21.83
CA THR A 46 18.87 -5.24 -20.87
C THR A 46 20.25 -4.88 -21.42
N GLY A 47 20.33 -3.86 -22.28
CA GLY A 47 21.59 -3.29 -22.74
C GLY A 47 22.01 -2.09 -21.88
N SER A 48 23.03 -2.25 -21.03
CA SER A 48 23.62 -1.21 -20.16
C SER A 48 22.74 -0.74 -18.99
N HIS A 49 22.35 -1.68 -18.12
CA HIS A 49 21.66 -1.37 -16.86
C HIS A 49 22.44 -1.91 -15.65
N ASN A 50 22.32 -1.24 -14.51
CA ASN A 50 22.90 -1.73 -13.25
C ASN A 50 22.24 -3.08 -12.88
N PRO A 51 22.95 -4.06 -12.29
CA PRO A 51 22.38 -5.32 -11.81
C PRO A 51 21.04 -5.19 -11.06
N ARG A 52 20.83 -4.10 -10.32
CA ARG A 52 19.54 -3.83 -9.66
C ARG A 52 18.40 -3.53 -10.64
N GLU A 53 18.65 -2.67 -11.62
CA GLU A 53 17.66 -2.28 -12.64
C GLU A 53 17.32 -3.47 -13.53
N VAL A 54 18.30 -4.31 -13.86
CA VAL A 54 18.10 -5.60 -14.55
C VAL A 54 17.10 -6.47 -13.81
N ARG A 55 17.32 -6.74 -12.51
CA ARG A 55 16.38 -7.53 -11.69
C ARG A 55 14.97 -6.94 -11.62
N GLN A 56 14.86 -5.62 -11.63
CA GLN A 56 13.55 -4.94 -11.63
C GLN A 56 12.84 -5.10 -12.98
N LEU A 57 13.59 -4.98 -14.08
CA LEU A 57 13.07 -5.24 -15.42
C LEU A 57 12.63 -6.70 -15.56
N ASP A 58 13.45 -7.66 -15.16
CA ASP A 58 13.10 -9.10 -15.19
C ASP A 58 11.82 -9.40 -14.41
N TYR A 59 11.67 -8.77 -13.24
CA TYR A 59 10.45 -8.89 -12.46
C TYR A 59 9.24 -8.31 -13.20
N ILE A 60 9.37 -7.12 -13.79
CA ILE A 60 8.27 -6.48 -14.54
C ILE A 60 7.89 -7.33 -15.77
N THR A 61 8.88 -7.82 -16.53
CA THR A 61 8.66 -8.62 -17.74
C THR A 61 8.03 -9.98 -17.45
N SER A 62 8.18 -10.52 -16.23
CA SER A 62 7.46 -11.73 -15.80
C SER A 62 5.94 -11.53 -15.69
N PHE A 63 5.45 -10.28 -15.53
CA PHE A 63 4.02 -9.95 -15.50
C PHE A 63 3.51 -9.42 -16.84
N THR A 64 4.31 -8.58 -17.51
CA THR A 64 3.89 -7.97 -18.77
C THR A 64 5.05 -7.55 -19.65
N SER A 65 4.88 -7.73 -20.95
CA SER A 65 5.73 -7.12 -21.99
C SER A 65 5.05 -5.92 -22.67
N ASP A 66 3.79 -5.62 -22.33
CA ASP A 66 3.02 -4.53 -22.91
C ASP A 66 3.19 -3.24 -22.09
N VAL A 67 4.26 -2.50 -22.40
CA VAL A 67 4.55 -1.19 -21.82
C VAL A 67 4.43 -0.13 -22.90
N ARG A 68 3.55 0.86 -22.70
CA ARG A 68 3.25 1.89 -23.70
C ARG A 68 3.57 3.28 -23.17
N HIS A 69 4.09 4.12 -24.05
CA HIS A 69 4.34 5.51 -23.74
C HIS A 69 3.07 6.35 -23.88
N ILE A 70 2.77 7.19 -22.88
CA ILE A 70 1.75 8.24 -22.94
C ILE A 70 2.40 9.62 -22.78
N LYS A 71 1.76 10.68 -23.29
CA LYS A 71 2.28 12.05 -23.07
C LYS A 71 2.12 12.40 -21.58
N GLY A 72 3.09 13.10 -21.00
CA GLY A 72 3.00 13.53 -19.59
C GLY A 72 1.72 14.30 -19.24
N ALA A 73 1.20 15.10 -20.18
CA ALA A 73 -0.09 15.80 -20.03
C ALA A 73 -1.31 14.86 -19.88
N GLN A 74 -1.20 13.59 -20.28
CA GLN A 74 -2.21 12.56 -20.09
C GLN A 74 -1.94 11.69 -18.85
N ASN A 75 -0.76 11.83 -18.22
CA ASN A 75 -0.35 11.11 -17.03
C ASN A 75 -0.59 11.93 -15.75
N THR A 76 -1.58 12.83 -15.76
CA THR A 76 -1.83 13.81 -14.69
C THR A 76 -2.10 13.14 -13.34
N VAL A 77 -2.87 12.06 -13.32
CA VAL A 77 -3.21 11.37 -12.06
C VAL A 77 -1.96 10.75 -11.43
N ALA A 78 -1.14 10.05 -12.20
CA ALA A 78 0.07 9.42 -11.67
C ALA A 78 1.14 10.46 -11.29
N ASP A 79 1.29 11.53 -12.07
CA ASP A 79 2.18 12.64 -11.76
C ASP A 79 1.74 13.39 -10.48
N LEU A 80 0.44 13.62 -10.30
CA LEU A 80 -0.10 14.19 -9.06
C LEU A 80 0.16 13.29 -7.86
N LEU A 81 -0.09 11.98 -7.97
CA LEU A 81 0.12 11.03 -6.88
C LEU A 81 1.61 10.79 -6.55
N SER A 82 2.50 10.85 -7.55
CA SER A 82 3.95 10.71 -7.34
C SER A 82 4.57 11.98 -6.74
N ARG A 83 3.99 13.15 -7.04
CA ARG A 83 4.37 14.46 -6.48
C ARG A 83 3.68 14.78 -5.18
N ALA A 84 2.58 14.12 -4.86
CA ALA A 84 1.96 14.18 -3.55
C ALA A 84 2.99 13.66 -2.56
N SER A 85 3.81 14.59 -2.03
CA SER A 85 4.56 14.31 -0.83
C SER A 85 3.54 13.74 0.15
N VAL A 86 3.90 12.64 0.81
CA VAL A 86 3.13 12.06 1.93
C VAL A 86 3.16 13.03 3.14
N GLY A 87 2.98 14.32 2.87
CA GLY A 87 2.93 15.50 3.71
C GLY A 87 2.09 16.62 3.06
N SER A 88 1.29 16.34 2.02
CA SER A 88 0.31 17.30 1.49
C SER A 88 -0.98 17.30 2.34
N LEU A 89 -0.81 17.68 3.61
CA LEU A 89 -1.87 18.18 4.48
C LEU A 89 -2.74 19.30 3.87
N PRO A 90 -2.32 20.10 2.85
CA PRO A 90 -3.19 21.11 2.25
C PRO A 90 -4.32 20.55 1.37
N VAL A 91 -4.23 19.29 0.89
CA VAL A 91 -5.25 18.72 -0.03
C VAL A 91 -6.37 18.02 0.74
N VAL A 92 -6.10 17.52 1.95
CA VAL A 92 -7.11 16.78 2.74
C VAL A 92 -7.91 17.67 3.69
N LEU A 93 -7.38 18.85 4.03
CA LEU A 93 -8.11 19.86 4.78
C LEU A 93 -8.55 20.93 3.78
N ASP A 94 -9.84 20.92 3.43
CA ASP A 94 -10.47 22.06 2.77
C ASP A 94 -10.07 23.37 3.49
N SER A 95 -9.90 24.46 2.76
CA SER A 95 -9.49 25.76 3.31
C SER A 95 -10.35 26.19 4.50
N ALA A 96 -11.63 25.78 4.52
CA ALA A 96 -12.55 25.99 5.65
C ALA A 96 -12.09 25.28 6.94
N ASN A 97 -11.64 24.03 6.85
CA ASN A 97 -11.14 23.27 7.99
C ASN A 97 -9.75 23.75 8.44
N VAL A 98 -8.94 24.26 7.51
CA VAL A 98 -7.62 24.84 7.81
C VAL A 98 -7.75 26.14 8.60
N LYS A 99 -8.73 26.99 8.28
CA LYS A 99 -9.02 28.21 9.05
C LYS A 99 -9.46 27.88 10.47
N GLN A 100 -10.42 26.97 10.62
CA GLN A 100 -10.87 26.49 11.93
C GLN A 100 -9.72 25.91 12.77
N LEU A 101 -8.79 25.20 12.12
CA LEU A 101 -7.59 24.70 12.78
C LEU A 101 -6.68 25.83 13.26
N ALA A 102 -6.47 26.87 12.46
CA ALA A 102 -5.67 28.03 12.85
C ALA A 102 -6.29 28.79 14.02
N ASP A 103 -7.61 28.99 14.00
CA ASP A 103 -8.34 29.67 15.07
C ASP A 103 -8.29 28.85 16.38
N ALA A 104 -8.52 27.53 16.27
CA ALA A 104 -8.43 26.62 17.41
C ALA A 104 -7.02 26.55 18.01
N GLN A 105 -5.97 26.67 17.19
CA GLN A 105 -4.58 26.74 17.68
C GLN A 105 -4.29 28.01 18.48
N GLN A 106 -4.91 29.15 18.13
CA GLN A 106 -4.73 30.41 18.86
C GLN A 106 -5.44 30.39 20.21
N ALA A 107 -6.58 29.72 20.29
CA ALA A 107 -7.38 29.61 21.51
C ALA A 107 -6.92 28.49 22.47
N ASP A 108 -5.93 27.67 22.08
CA ASP A 108 -5.54 26.47 22.83
C ASP A 108 -4.58 26.79 24.01
N PRO A 109 -5.00 26.53 25.28
CA PRO A 109 -4.15 26.73 26.44
C PRO A 109 -2.99 25.71 26.55
N GLU A 110 -3.03 24.58 25.83
CA GLU A 110 -1.95 23.58 25.83
C GLU A 110 -0.74 24.05 25.00
N LEU A 111 -0.95 24.88 23.98
CA LEU A 111 0.07 25.25 23.00
C LEU A 111 1.32 25.94 23.62
N PRO A 112 1.18 26.87 24.60
CA PRO A 112 2.33 27.44 25.32
C PRO A 112 3.10 26.41 26.16
N VAL A 113 2.41 25.39 26.70
CA VAL A 113 3.03 24.32 27.48
C VAL A 113 3.81 23.38 26.57
N VAL A 114 3.21 22.99 25.44
CA VAL A 114 3.82 22.06 24.48
C VAL A 114 5.09 22.64 23.85
N ARG A 115 5.13 23.96 23.66
CA ARG A 115 6.31 24.69 23.16
C ARG A 115 7.52 24.59 24.10
N ARG A 116 7.33 24.28 25.39
CA ARG A 116 8.42 24.15 26.37
C ARG A 116 9.12 22.79 26.30
N TYR A 117 8.51 21.78 25.68
CA TYR A 117 9.15 20.47 25.56
C TYR A 117 10.29 20.51 24.53
N SER A 118 11.45 19.99 24.92
CA SER A 118 12.66 19.92 24.08
C SER A 118 12.55 18.98 22.89
N SER A 119 11.56 18.07 22.90
CA SER A 119 11.34 17.07 21.85
C SER A 119 10.61 17.58 20.62
N LEU A 120 9.99 18.77 20.68
CA LEU A 120 9.16 19.33 19.60
C LEU A 120 9.73 20.68 19.14
N ARG A 121 9.85 20.88 17.82
CA ARG A 121 10.30 22.15 17.22
C ARG A 121 9.11 22.82 16.57
N LEU A 122 8.21 23.37 17.40
CA LEU A 122 7.04 24.09 16.93
C LEU A 122 7.43 25.45 16.32
N ARG A 123 7.14 25.62 15.03
CA ARG A 123 7.33 26.88 14.28
C ARG A 123 6.04 27.29 13.59
N ARG A 124 5.86 28.59 13.42
CA ARG A 124 4.79 29.16 12.58
C ARG A 124 5.17 29.00 11.12
N VAL A 125 4.36 28.26 10.37
CA VAL A 125 4.54 28.00 8.94
C VAL A 125 3.36 28.58 8.18
N LYS A 126 3.64 29.45 7.20
CA LYS A 126 2.62 29.97 6.28
C LYS A 126 2.33 28.89 5.23
N LEU A 127 1.06 28.57 5.01
CA LEU A 127 0.66 27.62 3.99
C LEU A 127 0.78 28.24 2.59
N GLU A 128 1.38 27.51 1.66
CA GLU A 128 1.49 27.94 0.27
C GLU A 128 0.09 28.06 -0.35
N GLY A 129 -0.22 29.23 -0.93
CA GLY A 129 -1.51 29.51 -1.55
C GLY A 129 -2.59 30.10 -0.62
N THR A 130 -2.33 30.29 0.68
CA THR A 130 -3.27 30.97 1.60
C THR A 130 -2.56 31.98 2.52
N ASN A 131 -3.31 32.91 3.11
CA ASN A 131 -2.79 33.81 4.15
C ASN A 131 -2.88 33.20 5.57
N ILE A 132 -3.02 31.88 5.67
CA ILE A 132 -3.19 31.19 6.96
C ILE A 132 -1.82 30.74 7.48
N VAL A 133 -1.59 30.98 8.77
CA VAL A 133 -0.37 30.59 9.49
C VAL A 133 -0.74 29.54 10.52
N LEU A 134 -0.09 28.38 10.46
CA LEU A 134 -0.28 27.29 11.41
C LEU A 134 0.97 27.06 12.25
N TRP A 135 0.76 26.62 13.49
CA TRP A 135 1.80 26.00 14.29
C TRP A 135 2.06 24.58 13.79
N CYS A 136 3.30 24.32 13.40
CA CYS A 136 3.75 23.04 12.89
C CYS A 136 5.02 22.58 13.59
N ASP A 137 5.13 21.29 13.88
CA ASP A 137 6.37 20.67 14.30
C ASP A 137 7.29 20.44 13.09
N THR A 138 8.51 20.98 13.18
CA THR A 138 9.57 20.84 12.19
C THR A 138 10.76 20.02 12.72
N ALA A 139 10.59 19.28 13.81
CA ALA A 139 11.66 18.45 14.36
C ALA A 139 12.06 17.31 13.41
N GLN A 140 11.09 16.79 12.65
CA GLN A 140 11.30 15.71 11.67
C GLN A 140 11.42 16.27 10.24
N SER A 141 11.86 15.43 9.30
CA SER A 141 11.96 15.76 7.86
C SER A 141 10.63 16.13 7.19
N LYS A 142 9.50 15.93 7.89
CA LYS A 142 8.15 16.29 7.44
C LYS A 142 7.52 17.26 8.42
N THR A 143 7.03 18.39 7.92
CA THR A 143 6.28 19.37 8.68
C THR A 143 4.91 18.82 9.04
N ARG A 144 4.58 18.78 10.34
CA ARG A 144 3.30 18.26 10.84
C ARG A 144 2.56 19.35 11.61
N PRO A 145 1.32 19.71 11.27
CA PRO A 145 0.57 20.71 12.01
C PRO A 145 0.23 20.18 13.40
N TYR A 146 0.30 21.06 14.38
CA TYR A 146 -0.21 20.78 15.71
C TYR A 146 -1.74 20.75 15.66
N VAL A 147 -2.37 19.72 16.22
CA VAL A 147 -3.84 19.60 16.21
C VAL A 147 -4.37 19.73 17.64
N PRO A 148 -5.11 20.82 17.95
CA PRO A 148 -5.77 21.01 19.24
C PRO A 148 -6.69 19.84 19.58
N GLN A 149 -6.81 19.53 20.88
CA GLN A 149 -7.65 18.44 21.39
C GLN A 149 -9.04 18.32 20.74
N PRO A 150 -9.84 19.40 20.59
CA PRO A 150 -11.19 19.30 20.02
C PRO A 150 -11.21 18.82 18.57
N LEU A 151 -10.16 19.11 17.79
CA LEU A 151 -10.10 18.79 16.36
C LEU A 151 -9.41 17.45 16.07
N ARG A 152 -8.70 16.85 17.04
CA ARG A 152 -7.95 15.59 16.85
C ARG A 152 -8.85 14.48 16.28
N ARG A 153 -10.07 14.32 16.81
CA ARG A 153 -11.00 13.27 16.38
C ARG A 153 -11.56 13.51 14.98
N ASN A 154 -11.88 14.75 14.66
CA ASN A 154 -12.40 15.12 13.33
C ASN A 154 -11.32 14.90 12.27
N VAL A 155 -10.13 15.47 12.47
CA VAL A 155 -8.97 15.31 11.58
C VAL A 155 -8.61 13.83 11.40
N PHE A 156 -8.62 13.04 12.49
CA PHE A 156 -8.42 11.60 12.40
C PHE A 156 -9.48 10.95 11.52
N THR A 157 -10.77 11.22 11.74
CA THR A 157 -11.87 10.58 11.00
C THR A 157 -11.82 10.93 9.52
N THR A 158 -11.55 12.20 9.16
CA THR A 158 -11.42 12.64 7.77
C THR A 158 -10.25 11.94 7.07
N LEU A 159 -9.06 11.95 7.67
CA LEU A 159 -7.87 11.31 7.07
C LEU A 159 -7.98 9.79 7.05
N HIS A 160 -8.54 9.21 8.11
CA HIS A 160 -8.68 7.76 8.25
C HIS A 160 -9.77 7.21 7.33
N GLY A 161 -10.90 7.89 7.20
CA GLY A 161 -12.05 7.44 6.42
C GLY A 161 -11.78 7.31 4.92
N LEU A 162 -10.81 8.06 4.38
CA LEU A 162 -10.47 8.01 2.96
C LEU A 162 -9.94 6.63 2.50
N SER A 163 -9.21 5.92 3.36
CA SER A 163 -8.54 4.68 2.94
C SER A 163 -8.31 3.68 4.06
N HIS A 164 -8.84 3.92 5.26
CA HIS A 164 -8.60 3.10 6.46
C HIS A 164 -7.10 2.72 6.67
N PRO A 165 -6.14 3.66 6.54
CA PRO A 165 -4.71 3.34 6.53
C PRO A 165 -4.15 2.94 7.92
N SER A 166 -4.82 3.30 9.02
CA SER A 166 -4.31 3.18 10.39
C SER A 166 -4.46 1.80 11.05
N ILE A 167 -3.85 1.64 12.24
CA ILE A 167 -3.86 0.42 13.08
C ILE A 167 -5.28 0.13 13.62
N ARG A 168 -5.55 -1.17 13.81
CA ARG A 168 -6.83 -1.81 14.16
C ARG A 168 -7.67 -1.10 15.23
N ASP A 169 -7.03 -0.58 16.27
CA ASP A 169 -7.70 -0.28 17.55
C ASP A 169 -8.62 0.95 17.51
N CYS A 170 -8.46 1.81 16.50
CA CYS A 170 -9.19 3.07 16.43
C CYS A 170 -10.42 3.03 15.50
N CYS A 171 -10.68 1.92 14.80
CA CYS A 171 -11.79 1.83 13.85
C CYS A 171 -12.34 0.40 13.70
N LEU A 172 -13.67 0.25 13.88
CA LEU A 172 -14.39 -1.02 13.72
C LEU A 172 -14.21 -1.66 12.34
N THR A 173 -14.18 -0.85 11.27
CA THR A 173 -13.94 -1.34 9.90
C THR A 173 -12.55 -1.97 9.81
N CYS A 174 -11.49 -1.25 10.21
CA CYS A 174 -10.13 -1.81 10.26
C CYS A 174 -10.04 -3.06 11.14
N GLN A 175 -10.80 -3.10 12.24
CA GLN A 175 -10.83 -4.23 13.16
C GLN A 175 -11.36 -5.52 12.56
N ARG A 176 -12.29 -5.40 11.60
CA ARG A 176 -12.93 -6.52 10.91
C ARG A 176 -12.17 -6.96 9.67
N THR A 177 -11.60 -6.03 8.89
CA THR A 177 -10.98 -6.37 7.59
C THR A 177 -9.47 -6.55 7.62
N LYS A 178 -8.72 -5.95 8.55
CA LYS A 178 -7.25 -6.09 8.56
C LYS A 178 -6.83 -7.40 9.23
N VAL A 179 -6.40 -8.37 8.41
CA VAL A 179 -5.74 -9.59 8.85
C VAL A 179 -4.28 -9.26 9.20
N HIS A 180 -3.95 -9.23 10.49
CA HIS A 180 -2.59 -8.91 10.96
C HIS A 180 -1.84 -10.12 11.53
N ARG A 181 -2.56 -11.18 11.92
CA ARG A 181 -1.99 -12.41 12.46
C ARG A 181 -2.55 -13.56 11.64
N HIS A 182 -1.71 -14.16 10.81
CA HIS A 182 -1.99 -15.51 10.35
C HIS A 182 -1.86 -16.41 11.57
N THR A 183 -2.98 -16.98 12.03
CA THR A 183 -2.93 -18.08 13.00
C THR A 183 -2.29 -19.25 12.26
N LYS A 184 -0.96 -19.34 12.35
CA LYS A 184 -0.23 -20.54 11.94
C LYS A 184 -0.40 -21.52 13.09
N THR A 185 -1.38 -22.39 12.98
CA THR A 185 -1.46 -23.56 13.85
C THR A 185 -0.16 -24.35 13.69
N PRO A 186 0.50 -24.75 14.79
CA PRO A 186 1.67 -25.62 14.68
C PRO A 186 1.27 -26.87 13.89
N LEU A 187 2.17 -27.34 13.02
CA LEU A 187 1.94 -28.58 12.28
C LEU A 187 1.94 -29.72 13.31
N GLU A 188 0.79 -30.35 13.48
CA GLU A 188 0.67 -31.53 14.32
C GLU A 188 1.22 -32.74 13.55
N ILE A 189 2.09 -33.51 14.20
CA ILE A 189 2.64 -34.72 13.63
C ILE A 189 1.61 -35.83 13.86
N PHE A 190 0.90 -36.20 12.81
CA PHE A 190 -0.04 -37.31 12.88
C PHE A 190 0.69 -38.65 13.00
N THR A 191 0.42 -39.42 14.06
CA THR A 191 0.96 -40.77 14.22
C THR A 191 0.43 -41.71 13.12
N ILE A 192 1.26 -42.66 12.67
CA ILE A 192 0.83 -43.68 11.71
C ILE A 192 -0.14 -44.64 12.45
N PRO A 193 -1.29 -45.01 11.87
CA PRO A 193 -2.21 -45.94 12.52
C PRO A 193 -1.64 -47.35 12.60
N ASP A 194 -1.94 -48.09 13.67
CA ASP A 194 -1.44 -49.46 13.89
C ASP A 194 -2.36 -50.56 13.28
N ARG A 195 -3.56 -50.18 12.81
CA ARG A 195 -4.53 -51.10 12.18
C ARG A 195 -5.25 -50.45 11.01
N ARG A 196 -5.74 -51.29 10.09
CA ARG A 196 -6.54 -50.87 8.92
C ARG A 196 -7.79 -50.12 9.35
N PHE A 197 -8.14 -49.09 8.58
CA PHE A 197 -9.33 -48.25 8.76
C PHE A 197 -9.37 -47.41 10.05
N ASP A 198 -8.27 -47.29 10.78
CA ASP A 198 -8.22 -46.41 11.96
C ASP A 198 -8.30 -44.94 11.63
N HIS A 199 -7.66 -44.55 10.52
CA HIS A 199 -7.67 -43.18 10.03
C HIS A 199 -7.90 -43.20 8.53
N VAL A 200 -9.09 -42.74 8.12
CA VAL A 200 -9.48 -42.64 6.72
C VAL A 200 -9.59 -41.17 6.36
N HIS A 201 -8.84 -40.76 5.34
CA HIS A 201 -8.96 -39.43 4.75
C HIS A 201 -10.00 -39.48 3.63
N VAL A 202 -11.00 -38.62 3.74
CA VAL A 202 -12.06 -38.46 2.74
C VAL A 202 -11.96 -37.05 2.19
N ASP A 203 -11.84 -36.94 0.87
CA ASP A 203 -11.78 -35.65 0.18
C ASP A 203 -12.62 -35.67 -1.11
N ILE A 204 -12.99 -34.50 -1.59
CA ILE A 204 -13.78 -34.33 -2.81
C ILE A 204 -12.96 -33.50 -3.80
N VAL A 205 -12.66 -34.11 -4.95
CA VAL A 205 -12.04 -33.42 -6.08
C VAL A 205 -13.15 -33.02 -7.06
N GLY A 206 -13.29 -31.74 -7.35
CA GLY A 206 -14.43 -31.20 -8.10
C GLY A 206 -14.08 -30.26 -9.25
N LEU A 207 -15.13 -29.81 -9.96
CA LEU A 207 -15.05 -28.96 -11.16
C LEU A 207 -14.34 -29.64 -12.34
N LEU A 208 -14.47 -30.96 -12.44
CA LEU A 208 -13.94 -31.74 -13.56
C LEU A 208 -14.88 -31.72 -14.75
N LEU A 209 -14.34 -31.96 -15.95
CA LEU A 209 -15.15 -32.15 -17.15
C LEU A 209 -16.15 -33.29 -16.92
N PRO A 210 -17.46 -33.09 -17.21
CA PRO A 210 -18.47 -34.10 -16.94
C PRO A 210 -18.20 -35.39 -17.70
N SER A 211 -18.20 -36.52 -16.98
CA SER A 211 -18.16 -37.85 -17.56
C SER A 211 -19.39 -38.60 -17.09
N ARG A 212 -20.28 -39.00 -18.02
CA ARG A 212 -21.55 -39.69 -17.73
C ARG A 212 -22.42 -38.96 -16.69
N GLY A 213 -22.39 -37.63 -16.67
CA GLY A 213 -23.16 -36.80 -15.74
C GLY A 213 -22.51 -36.56 -14.37
N PHE A 214 -21.31 -37.09 -14.13
CA PHE A 214 -20.55 -36.87 -12.88
C PHE A 214 -19.39 -35.88 -13.11
N SER A 215 -19.19 -34.94 -12.19
CA SER A 215 -18.15 -33.89 -12.24
C SER A 215 -17.28 -33.81 -10.98
N TYR A 216 -17.45 -34.76 -10.06
CA TYR A 216 -16.75 -34.87 -8.79
C TYR A 216 -16.22 -36.29 -8.59
N LEU A 217 -15.08 -36.41 -7.92
CA LEU A 217 -14.50 -37.66 -7.46
C LEU A 217 -14.42 -37.62 -5.93
N LEU A 218 -15.00 -38.63 -5.27
CA LEU A 218 -14.77 -38.88 -3.86
C LEU A 218 -13.48 -39.69 -3.72
N THR A 219 -12.49 -39.17 -3.03
CA THR A 219 -11.27 -39.90 -2.70
C THR A 219 -11.35 -40.38 -1.26
N VAL A 220 -11.04 -41.65 -1.05
CA VAL A 220 -11.03 -42.30 0.26
C VAL A 220 -9.71 -43.02 0.40
N ILE A 221 -8.90 -42.60 1.36
CA ILE A 221 -7.53 -43.11 1.56
C ILE A 221 -7.41 -43.62 2.98
N ASP A 222 -7.14 -44.93 3.14
CA ASP A 222 -6.79 -45.52 4.43
C ASP A 222 -5.30 -45.26 4.71
N ARG A 223 -5.02 -44.51 5.78
CA ARG A 223 -3.64 -44.09 6.09
C ARG A 223 -2.75 -45.23 6.57
N PHE A 224 -3.31 -46.38 6.94
CA PHE A 224 -2.54 -47.58 7.26
C PHE A 224 -1.85 -48.19 6.02
N THR A 225 -2.43 -47.99 4.83
CA THR A 225 -1.98 -48.64 3.59
C THR A 225 -0.98 -47.84 2.77
N ARG A 226 -0.52 -46.69 3.28
CA ARG A 226 0.35 -45.73 2.58
C ARG A 226 1.66 -45.53 3.32
#